data_AF-A0A2R6DDR4-F1
#
_entry.id   AF-A0A2R6DDR4-F1
#
_cell.length_a   1.000
_cell.length_b   1.000
_cell.length_c   1.000
_cell.angle_alpha   90.00
_cell.angle_beta   90.00
_cell.angle_gamma   90.00
#
_symmetry.space_group_name_H-M   'P 1'
#
loop_
_entity.id
_entity.type
_entity.pdbx_description
1 polymer ?
#
loop_
_entity_poly.entity_id
_entity_poly.type
_entity_poly.pdbx_seq_one_letter_code
_entity_poly.pdbx_strand_id
1 'polypeptide(L)'
;LQFEPGTDSVYSNFGYVLLGMVIESVTGRSYQGHLEATLFGPAGIDAIELGRTRPENRHPDEIWYEDDERCPNVFEGDDERSYECASHGIVLQTFDAAGGHIARSHALVRAVAELDWLWTGGEARRSPEVIRFAGSHPGSFAYTERRGEVTVGVMVNTRDIPLGPYLDIQQRVDDAIADVEEWP
;
A
#
# COMPACT_ATOMS: atom_id res chain seq x y z
N LEU A 1 16.17 -16.93 -7.64
CA LEU A 1 15.48 -16.14 -8.70
C LEU A 1 14.79 -17.12 -9.62
N GLN A 2 13.55 -16.82 -10.02
CA GLN A 2 12.70 -17.73 -10.81
C GLN A 2 13.13 -17.80 -12.29
N PHE A 3 13.78 -16.74 -12.80
CA PHE A 3 14.26 -16.61 -14.18
C PHE A 3 15.60 -15.86 -14.20
N GLU A 4 16.26 -15.80 -15.35
CA GLU A 4 17.48 -15.00 -15.54
C GLU A 4 17.18 -13.49 -15.38
N PRO A 5 18.04 -12.70 -14.71
CA PRO A 5 17.78 -11.27 -14.52
C PRO A 5 17.57 -10.53 -15.84
N GLY A 6 16.44 -9.82 -15.95
CA GLY A 6 16.11 -9.02 -17.14
C GLY A 6 15.51 -9.80 -18.31
N THR A 7 15.37 -11.12 -18.22
CA THR A 7 14.72 -11.91 -19.29
C THR A 7 13.21 -12.02 -19.13
N ASP A 8 12.70 -11.83 -17.90
CA ASP A 8 11.28 -11.86 -17.58
C ASP A 8 10.97 -10.96 -16.35
N SER A 9 9.70 -10.66 -16.12
CA SER A 9 9.21 -9.86 -15.00
C SER A 9 8.08 -10.56 -14.26
N VAL A 10 8.21 -10.65 -12.94
CA VAL A 10 7.17 -11.13 -12.05
C VAL A 10 7.07 -10.20 -10.84
N TYR A 11 5.85 -9.98 -10.36
CA TYR A 11 5.62 -9.20 -9.16
C TYR A 11 6.32 -9.86 -7.96
N SER A 12 7.04 -9.07 -7.17
CA SER A 12 7.81 -9.56 -6.02
C SER A 12 7.87 -8.53 -4.92
N ASN A 13 7.16 -8.80 -3.82
CA ASN A 13 7.24 -8.01 -2.58
C ASN A 13 8.67 -7.97 -2.03
N PHE A 14 9.40 -9.08 -2.13
CA PHE A 14 10.79 -9.13 -1.67
C PHE A 14 11.68 -8.09 -2.35
N GLY A 15 11.43 -7.78 -3.62
CA GLY A 15 12.17 -6.72 -4.33
C GLY A 15 12.00 -5.34 -3.70
N TYR A 16 10.81 -5.03 -3.20
CA TYR A 16 10.52 -3.77 -2.51
C TYR A 16 11.13 -3.74 -1.10
N VAL A 17 11.09 -4.85 -0.35
CA VAL A 17 11.80 -4.95 0.94
C VAL A 17 13.30 -4.69 0.75
N LEU A 18 13.91 -5.32 -0.26
CA LEU A 18 15.32 -5.10 -0.58
C LEU A 18 15.60 -3.64 -0.97
N LEU A 19 14.70 -3.00 -1.72
CA LEU A 19 14.80 -1.57 -2.05
C LEU A 19 14.77 -0.70 -0.80
N GLY A 20 13.91 -0.99 0.17
CA GLY A 20 13.89 -0.34 1.49
C GLY A 20 15.25 -0.43 2.17
N MET A 21 15.83 -1.63 2.25
CA MET A 21 17.16 -1.83 2.84
C MET A 21 18.28 -1.07 2.11
N VAL A 22 18.20 -0.96 0.77
CA VAL A 22 19.15 -0.17 -0.02
C VAL A 22 19.03 1.32 0.30
N ILE A 23 17.81 1.84 0.41
CA ILE A 23 17.56 3.23 0.84
C ILE A 23 18.19 3.47 2.21
N GLU A 24 17.98 2.57 3.16
CA GLU A 24 18.57 2.70 4.50
C GLU A 24 20.10 2.70 4.46
N SER A 25 20.69 1.75 3.74
CA SER A 25 22.13 1.62 3.61
C SER A 25 22.80 2.84 2.96
N VAL A 26 22.16 3.44 1.95
CA VAL A 26 22.73 4.57 1.21
C VAL A 26 22.53 5.89 1.96
N THR A 27 21.41 6.04 2.67
CA THR A 27 21.01 7.30 3.29
C THR A 27 21.40 7.40 4.77
N GLY A 28 21.66 6.26 5.43
CA GLY A 28 21.92 6.19 6.87
C GLY A 28 20.70 6.50 7.75
N ARG A 29 19.49 6.50 7.16
CA ARG A 29 18.21 6.72 7.86
C ARG A 29 17.38 5.44 7.80
N SER A 30 16.45 5.25 8.72
CA SER A 30 15.42 4.23 8.53
C SER A 30 14.60 4.54 7.27
N TYR A 31 14.01 3.53 6.66
CA TYR A 31 13.20 3.70 5.46
C TYR A 31 12.05 4.70 5.69
N GLN A 32 11.30 4.53 6.80
CA GLN A 32 10.27 5.49 7.23
C GLN A 32 10.85 6.90 7.44
N GLY A 33 11.99 7.03 8.14
CA GLY A 33 12.62 8.33 8.39
C GLY A 33 13.18 9.00 7.13
N HIS A 34 13.48 8.22 6.09
CA HIS A 34 13.82 8.76 4.78
C HIS A 34 12.57 9.34 4.10
N LEU A 35 11.46 8.60 4.06
CA LEU A 35 10.18 9.09 3.50
C LEU A 35 9.69 10.35 4.20
N GLU A 36 9.78 10.39 5.53
CA GLU A 36 9.44 11.57 6.33
C GLU A 36 10.26 12.80 5.94
N ALA A 37 11.56 12.62 5.67
CA ALA A 37 12.45 13.72 5.33
C ALA A 37 12.33 14.19 3.88
N THR A 38 11.99 13.30 2.94
CA THR A 38 12.08 13.59 1.49
C THR A 38 10.74 13.74 0.80
N LEU A 39 9.69 13.10 1.31
CA LEU A 39 8.35 13.13 0.71
C LEU A 39 7.32 13.70 1.69
N PHE A 40 7.16 13.09 2.87
CA PHE A 40 6.04 13.41 3.75
C PHE A 40 6.16 14.79 4.39
N GLY A 41 7.31 15.12 4.97
CA GLY A 41 7.56 16.42 5.60
C GLY A 41 7.38 17.60 4.63
N PRO A 42 8.04 17.61 3.46
CA PRO A 42 7.86 18.66 2.45
C PRO A 42 6.43 18.81 1.95
N ALA A 43 5.69 17.71 1.83
CA ALA A 43 4.29 17.70 1.40
C ALA A 43 3.27 17.93 2.54
N GLY A 44 3.72 18.06 3.80
CA GLY A 44 2.83 18.19 4.95
C GLY A 44 1.95 16.96 5.19
N ILE A 45 2.47 15.76 4.93
CA ILE A 45 1.82 14.47 5.16
C ILE A 45 2.24 13.96 6.54
N ASP A 46 1.29 13.65 7.42
CA ASP A 46 1.55 13.24 8.81
C ASP A 46 0.81 11.97 9.24
N ALA A 47 0.07 11.33 8.32
CA ALA A 47 -0.80 10.20 8.61
C ALA A 47 -0.50 8.97 7.73
N ILE A 48 0.80 8.70 7.51
CA ILE A 48 1.32 7.48 6.88
C ILE A 48 2.47 6.94 7.73
N GLU A 49 2.33 5.72 8.23
CA GLU A 49 3.34 5.08 9.07
C GLU A 49 3.34 3.56 8.89
N LEU A 50 4.41 2.90 9.33
CA LEU A 50 4.47 1.43 9.33
C LEU A 50 3.46 0.86 10.32
N GLY A 51 2.57 0.00 9.85
CA GLY A 51 1.51 -0.62 10.64
C GLY A 51 1.99 -1.71 11.59
N ARG A 52 1.06 -2.28 12.36
CA ARG A 52 1.31 -3.40 13.27
C ARG A 52 0.26 -4.47 13.08
N THR A 53 0.70 -5.72 13.01
CA THR A 53 -0.23 -6.85 12.78
C THR A 53 -1.19 -7.04 13.94
N ARG A 54 -0.64 -7.16 15.17
CA ARG A 54 -1.42 -7.54 16.34
C ARG A 54 -2.34 -6.40 16.79
N PRO A 55 -3.63 -6.65 17.05
CA PRO A 55 -4.60 -5.62 17.40
C PRO A 55 -4.17 -4.71 18.57
N GLU A 56 -3.53 -5.27 19.60
CA GLU A 56 -3.08 -4.52 20.76
C GLU A 56 -1.95 -3.53 20.48
N ASN A 57 -1.30 -3.63 19.31
CA ASN A 57 -0.21 -2.76 18.89
C ASN A 57 -0.60 -1.83 17.72
N ARG A 58 -1.82 -1.91 17.20
CA ARG A 58 -2.29 -1.06 16.10
C ARG A 58 -2.38 0.39 16.51
N HIS A 59 -2.38 1.28 15.52
CA HIS A 59 -2.61 2.69 15.79
C HIS A 59 -4.02 2.87 16.39
N PRO A 60 -4.23 3.76 17.39
CA PRO A 60 -5.53 3.89 18.07
C PRO A 60 -6.71 4.25 17.16
N ASP A 61 -6.43 4.95 16.05
CA ASP A 61 -7.42 5.33 15.05
C ASP A 61 -7.60 4.28 13.93
N GLU A 62 -6.85 3.18 13.97
CA GLU A 62 -6.99 2.10 13.00
C GLU A 62 -8.31 1.37 13.23
N ILE A 63 -9.11 1.21 12.17
CA ILE A 63 -10.41 0.54 12.24
C ILE A 63 -10.25 -0.99 12.24
N TRP A 64 -11.37 -1.70 12.39
CA TRP A 64 -11.39 -3.15 12.25
C TRP A 64 -11.25 -3.57 10.78
N TYR A 65 -10.69 -4.75 10.56
CA TYR A 65 -10.62 -5.40 9.25
C TYR A 65 -11.67 -6.50 9.17
N GLU A 66 -12.51 -6.46 8.15
CA GLU A 66 -13.45 -7.53 7.79
C GLU A 66 -12.68 -8.55 6.95
N ASP A 67 -12.22 -9.58 7.64
CA ASP A 67 -11.35 -10.63 7.13
C ASP A 67 -11.98 -12.01 7.33
N ASP A 68 -12.58 -12.54 6.26
CA ASP A 68 -13.15 -13.89 6.29
C ASP A 68 -12.07 -14.98 6.15
N GLU A 69 -10.82 -14.60 5.86
CA GLU A 69 -9.71 -15.52 5.70
C GLU A 69 -9.20 -16.05 7.06
N ARG A 70 -8.91 -17.35 7.12
CA ARG A 70 -8.42 -18.03 8.32
C ARG A 70 -7.01 -18.57 8.12
N CYS A 71 -6.05 -18.03 8.87
CA CYS A 71 -4.64 -18.38 8.79
C CYS A 71 -4.11 -19.00 10.10
N PRO A 72 -3.02 -19.79 10.04
CA PRO A 72 -2.21 -20.11 11.21
C PRO A 72 -1.66 -18.86 11.87
N ASN A 73 -1.36 -18.96 13.17
CA ASN A 73 -0.73 -17.88 13.92
C ASN A 73 0.77 -17.80 13.60
N VAL A 74 1.22 -16.75 12.93
CA VAL A 74 2.65 -16.57 12.59
C VAL A 74 3.53 -16.18 13.79
N PHE A 75 2.93 -15.88 14.94
CA PHE A 75 3.65 -15.52 16.16
C PHE A 75 3.77 -16.67 17.17
N GLU A 76 2.98 -17.74 17.01
CA GLU A 76 2.92 -18.86 17.95
C GLU A 76 2.99 -20.18 17.18
N GLY A 77 4.19 -20.75 17.09
CA GLY A 77 4.49 -21.86 16.17
C GLY A 77 3.81 -23.20 16.50
N ASP A 78 3.37 -23.41 17.74
CA ASP A 78 2.70 -24.64 18.18
C ASP A 78 1.17 -24.47 18.31
N ASP A 79 0.61 -23.34 17.84
CA ASP A 79 -0.82 -23.10 17.89
C ASP A 79 -1.53 -23.67 16.64
N GLU A 80 -2.30 -24.75 16.84
CA GLU A 80 -3.09 -25.37 15.77
C GLU A 80 -4.40 -24.63 15.44
N ARG A 81 -4.74 -23.56 16.19
CA ARG A 81 -5.93 -22.75 15.90
C ARG A 81 -5.71 -21.88 14.67
N SER A 82 -6.79 -21.64 13.94
CA SER A 82 -6.82 -20.61 12.90
C SER A 82 -7.34 -19.29 13.47
N TYR A 83 -6.93 -18.18 12.87
CA TYR A 83 -7.29 -16.81 13.25
C TYR A 83 -7.54 -15.97 12.00
N GLU A 84 -8.14 -14.79 12.18
CA GLU A 84 -8.17 -13.76 11.14
C GLU A 84 -6.73 -13.46 10.67
N CYS A 85 -6.49 -13.66 9.38
CA CYS A 85 -5.20 -13.45 8.73
C CYS A 85 -4.67 -12.02 8.92
N ALA A 86 -5.53 -11.01 8.92
CA ALA A 86 -5.19 -9.60 9.13
C ALA A 86 -4.54 -9.34 10.49
N SER A 87 -4.87 -10.18 11.49
CA SER A 87 -4.43 -10.02 12.88
C SER A 87 -3.33 -11.01 13.27
N HIS A 88 -3.23 -12.15 12.58
CA HIS A 88 -2.35 -13.26 12.99
C HIS A 88 -1.65 -14.00 11.84
N GLY A 89 -2.10 -13.83 10.59
CA GLY A 89 -1.63 -14.60 9.44
C GLY A 89 -0.44 -13.98 8.70
N ILE A 90 -0.13 -12.71 8.96
CA ILE A 90 0.98 -11.99 8.34
C ILE A 90 1.78 -11.24 9.41
N VAL A 91 3.04 -10.92 9.12
CA VAL A 91 3.80 -9.93 9.91
C VAL A 91 3.91 -8.66 9.07
N LEU A 92 2.94 -7.75 9.18
CA LEU A 92 2.89 -6.52 8.38
C LEU A 92 4.19 -5.70 8.50
N GLN A 93 4.82 -5.72 9.67
CA GLN A 93 6.09 -5.04 9.93
C GLN A 93 7.25 -5.54 9.05
N THR A 94 7.21 -6.79 8.57
CA THR A 94 8.24 -7.33 7.67
C THR A 94 7.96 -7.02 6.20
N PHE A 95 6.75 -6.58 5.87
CA PHE A 95 6.47 -6.07 4.53
C PHE A 95 7.17 -4.73 4.33
N ASP A 96 7.26 -3.88 5.37
CA ASP A 96 8.03 -2.63 5.34
C ASP A 96 7.79 -1.83 4.04
N ALA A 97 8.80 -1.65 3.19
CA ALA A 97 8.68 -0.97 1.89
C ALA A 97 7.81 -1.66 0.83
N ALA A 98 7.40 -2.92 1.04
CA ALA A 98 6.54 -3.71 0.16
C ALA A 98 5.04 -3.60 0.48
N GLY A 99 4.63 -2.56 1.21
CA GLY A 99 3.24 -2.32 1.59
C GLY A 99 2.96 -2.56 3.07
N GLY A 100 3.92 -2.30 3.96
CA GLY A 100 3.74 -2.38 5.41
C GLY A 100 3.06 -1.16 6.05
N HIS A 101 2.71 -0.13 5.26
CA HIS A 101 2.13 1.11 5.75
C HIS A 101 0.62 1.04 6.01
N ILE A 102 0.19 1.73 7.07
CA ILE A 102 -1.17 2.20 7.24
C ILE A 102 -1.24 3.67 6.86
N ALA A 103 -2.42 4.14 6.43
CA ALA A 103 -2.62 5.52 6.03
C ALA A 103 -4.04 5.99 6.34
N ARG A 104 -4.20 7.30 6.52
CA ARG A 104 -5.51 7.96 6.35
C ARG A 104 -5.71 8.31 4.88
N SER A 105 -6.96 8.27 4.40
CA SER A 105 -7.30 8.50 3.00
C SER A 105 -6.75 9.82 2.43
N HIS A 106 -6.88 10.93 3.17
CA HIS A 106 -6.36 12.24 2.74
C HIS A 106 -4.83 12.26 2.59
N ALA A 107 -4.11 11.57 3.48
CA ALA A 107 -2.66 11.50 3.45
C ALA A 107 -2.18 10.64 2.27
N LEU A 108 -2.85 9.52 2.00
CA LEU A 108 -2.59 8.67 0.85
C LEU A 108 -2.84 9.41 -0.47
N VAL A 109 -3.97 10.13 -0.58
CA VAL A 109 -4.28 10.98 -1.75
C VAL A 109 -3.18 12.02 -1.95
N ARG A 110 -2.77 12.72 -0.88
CA ARG A 110 -1.72 13.73 -0.98
C ARG A 110 -0.37 13.13 -1.38
N ALA A 111 0.01 11.99 -0.81
CA ALA A 111 1.25 11.31 -1.17
C ALA A 111 1.33 11.04 -2.69
N VAL A 112 0.24 10.53 -3.28
CA VAL A 112 0.18 10.24 -4.72
C VAL A 112 0.13 11.52 -5.57
N ALA A 113 -0.58 12.55 -5.10
CA ALA A 113 -0.65 13.85 -5.78
C ALA A 113 0.74 14.48 -5.95
N GLU A 114 1.62 14.33 -4.96
CA GLU A 114 2.95 14.96 -4.91
C GLU A 114 4.04 14.13 -5.64
N LEU A 115 3.71 12.97 -6.21
CA LEU A 115 4.69 12.13 -6.92
C LEU A 115 5.06 12.67 -8.31
N ASP A 116 6.27 13.21 -8.45
CA ASP A 116 6.81 13.61 -9.76
C ASP A 116 7.39 12.44 -10.57
N TRP A 117 7.77 11.36 -9.90
CA TRP A 117 8.44 10.23 -10.53
C TRP A 117 7.72 8.93 -10.21
N LEU A 118 7.60 8.10 -11.23
CA LEU A 118 7.09 6.73 -11.14
C LEU A 118 8.16 5.77 -11.65
N TRP A 119 8.55 4.81 -10.82
CA TRP A 119 9.46 3.74 -11.22
C TRP A 119 8.70 2.41 -11.26
N THR A 120 8.38 1.94 -12.47
CA THR A 120 7.62 0.70 -12.68
C THR A 120 8.16 -0.04 -13.90
N GLY A 121 8.22 -1.37 -13.83
CA GLY A 121 8.69 -2.18 -14.96
C GLY A 121 10.16 -1.96 -15.34
N GLY A 122 10.98 -1.41 -14.43
CA GLY A 122 12.38 -1.08 -14.68
C GLY A 122 12.62 0.28 -15.35
N GLU A 123 11.56 1.07 -15.56
CA GLU A 123 11.65 2.38 -16.20
C GLU A 123 11.25 3.51 -15.24
N ALA A 124 12.04 4.59 -15.25
CA ALA A 124 11.70 5.83 -14.58
C ALA A 124 10.88 6.72 -15.52
N ARG A 125 9.69 7.15 -15.06
CA ARG A 125 8.82 8.08 -15.78
C ARG A 125 8.66 9.34 -14.94
N ARG A 126 9.00 10.48 -15.53
CA ARG A 126 8.77 11.78 -14.92
C ARG A 126 7.42 12.33 -15.35
N SER A 127 6.66 12.86 -14.40
CA SER A 127 5.34 13.47 -14.61
C SER A 127 4.42 12.59 -15.45
N PRO A 128 4.21 11.32 -15.06
CA PRO A 128 3.30 10.45 -15.80
C PRO A 128 1.88 11.04 -15.79
N GLU A 129 1.20 10.94 -16.92
CA GLU A 129 -0.20 11.38 -17.10
C GLU A 129 -1.13 10.69 -16.10
N VAL A 130 -0.87 9.39 -15.86
CA VAL A 130 -1.62 8.56 -14.91
C VAL A 130 -0.67 7.86 -13.96
N ILE A 131 -0.94 7.98 -12.66
CA ILE A 131 -0.37 7.11 -11.62
C ILE A 131 -1.49 6.27 -11.07
N ARG A 132 -1.32 4.95 -11.03
CA ARG A 132 -2.30 4.04 -10.43
C ARG A 132 -1.60 2.98 -9.60
N PHE A 133 -2.09 2.79 -8.38
CA PHE A 133 -1.62 1.75 -7.48
C PHE A 133 -2.80 1.14 -6.73
N ALA A 134 -2.69 -0.15 -6.43
CA ALA A 134 -3.58 -0.83 -5.53
C ALA A 134 -2.78 -1.70 -4.57
N GLY A 135 -3.29 -1.81 -3.35
CA GLY A 135 -2.77 -2.66 -2.29
C GLY A 135 -3.85 -3.60 -1.80
N SER A 136 -3.47 -4.82 -1.45
CA SER A 136 -4.38 -5.82 -0.89
C SER A 136 -3.66 -6.61 0.18
N HIS A 137 -4.19 -6.55 1.39
CA HIS A 137 -3.81 -7.37 2.53
C HIS A 137 -5.05 -8.10 3.03
N PRO A 138 -4.92 -9.19 3.80
CA PRO A 138 -6.07 -9.78 4.48
C PRO A 138 -6.92 -8.71 5.18
N GLY A 139 -8.23 -8.76 4.95
CA GLY A 139 -9.19 -7.78 5.45
C GLY A 139 -9.00 -6.32 5.02
N SER A 140 -8.22 -6.01 3.97
CA SER A 140 -8.15 -4.63 3.48
C SER A 140 -7.79 -4.51 2.00
N PHE A 141 -8.32 -3.46 1.39
CA PHE A 141 -7.98 -3.07 0.03
C PHE A 141 -7.83 -1.55 -0.07
N ALA A 142 -6.78 -1.13 -0.76
CA ALA A 142 -6.53 0.28 -1.06
C ALA A 142 -6.34 0.47 -2.56
N TYR A 143 -6.84 1.57 -3.08
CA TYR A 143 -6.69 1.98 -4.46
C TYR A 143 -6.41 3.47 -4.51
N THR A 144 -5.47 3.87 -5.36
CA THR A 144 -5.18 5.28 -5.62
C THR A 144 -4.96 5.50 -7.09
N GLU A 145 -5.45 6.63 -7.56
CA GLU A 145 -5.22 7.08 -8.92
C GLU A 145 -5.03 8.59 -8.98
N ARG A 146 -4.01 9.03 -9.71
CA ARG A 146 -3.87 10.43 -10.17
C ARG A 146 -4.02 10.49 -11.67
N ARG A 147 -4.90 11.37 -12.17
CA ARG A 147 -5.06 11.74 -13.58
C ARG A 147 -4.98 13.25 -13.71
N GLY A 148 -3.89 13.76 -14.28
CA GLY A 148 -3.64 15.20 -14.30
C GLY A 148 -3.64 15.79 -12.89
N GLU A 149 -4.54 16.74 -12.63
CA GLU A 149 -4.66 17.44 -11.34
C GLU A 149 -5.57 16.71 -10.33
N VAL A 150 -6.34 15.72 -10.78
CA VAL A 150 -7.28 14.98 -9.92
C VAL A 150 -6.59 13.76 -9.34
N THR A 151 -6.67 13.61 -8.01
CA THR A 151 -6.21 12.41 -7.30
C THR A 151 -7.35 11.82 -6.47
N VAL A 152 -7.62 10.54 -6.66
CA VAL A 152 -8.64 9.77 -5.95
C VAL A 152 -7.97 8.68 -5.13
N GLY A 153 -8.47 8.45 -3.92
CA GLY A 153 -8.06 7.38 -3.04
C GLY A 153 -9.27 6.67 -2.46
N VAL A 154 -9.27 5.33 -2.53
CA VAL A 154 -10.29 4.46 -1.97
C VAL A 154 -9.60 3.52 -0.98
N MET A 155 -10.14 3.43 0.22
CA MET A 155 -9.69 2.47 1.24
C MET A 155 -10.92 1.74 1.77
N VAL A 156 -10.85 0.42 1.75
CA VAL A 156 -11.93 -0.46 2.18
C VAL A 156 -11.37 -1.45 3.20
N ASN A 157 -12.11 -1.68 4.27
CA ASN A 157 -11.73 -2.59 5.34
C ASN A 157 -12.06 -4.06 5.02
N THR A 158 -12.10 -4.43 3.75
CA THR A 158 -12.21 -5.81 3.28
C THR A 158 -11.55 -5.92 1.91
N ARG A 159 -11.18 -7.14 1.52
CA ARG A 159 -10.76 -7.49 0.15
C ARG A 159 -11.68 -8.51 -0.53
N ASP A 160 -12.75 -8.94 0.16
CA ASP A 160 -13.67 -9.97 -0.30
C ASP A 160 -14.77 -9.37 -1.19
N ILE A 161 -14.34 -8.78 -2.31
CA ILE A 161 -15.21 -8.09 -3.26
C ILE A 161 -15.54 -9.01 -4.45
N PRO A 162 -16.83 -9.22 -4.81
CA PRO A 162 -17.28 -10.28 -5.74
C PRO A 162 -16.65 -10.31 -7.14
N LEU A 163 -16.25 -9.17 -7.71
CA LEU A 163 -15.69 -9.07 -9.08
C LEU A 163 -14.15 -8.97 -9.09
N GLY A 164 -13.51 -9.22 -7.95
CA GLY A 164 -12.13 -8.88 -7.70
C GLY A 164 -12.03 -7.39 -7.33
N PRO A 165 -11.48 -7.05 -6.16
CA PRO A 165 -11.58 -5.71 -5.59
C PRO A 165 -11.01 -4.63 -6.51
N TYR A 166 -9.97 -4.96 -7.27
CA TYR A 166 -9.33 -4.04 -8.19
C TYR A 166 -10.24 -3.58 -9.34
N LEU A 167 -10.86 -4.50 -10.09
CA LEU A 167 -11.65 -4.13 -11.27
C LEU A 167 -12.96 -3.44 -10.90
N ASP A 168 -13.64 -3.92 -9.86
CA ASP A 168 -14.88 -3.31 -9.38
C ASP A 168 -14.65 -1.88 -8.86
N ILE A 169 -13.62 -1.69 -8.02
CA ILE A 169 -13.30 -0.36 -7.48
C ILE A 169 -12.83 0.56 -8.59
N GLN A 170 -11.97 0.09 -9.51
CA GLN A 170 -11.55 0.91 -10.62
C GLN A 170 -12.75 1.36 -11.47
N GLN A 171 -13.66 0.45 -11.83
CA GLN A 171 -14.83 0.79 -12.63
C GLN A 171 -15.74 1.80 -11.91
N ARG A 172 -16.00 1.59 -10.61
CA ARG A 172 -16.80 2.55 -9.81
C ARG A 172 -16.14 3.91 -9.69
N VAL A 173 -14.81 3.96 -9.55
CA VAL A 173 -14.06 5.22 -9.53
C VAL A 173 -14.13 5.91 -10.90
N ASP A 174 -13.98 5.14 -11.99
CA ASP A 174 -14.12 5.65 -13.36
C ASP A 174 -15.50 6.26 -13.61
N ASP A 175 -16.56 5.54 -13.24
CA ASP A 175 -17.95 6.01 -13.36
C ASP A 175 -18.17 7.27 -12.50
N ALA A 176 -17.71 7.27 -11.25
CA ALA A 176 -17.84 8.42 -10.35
C ALA A 176 -17.08 9.66 -10.83
N ILE A 177 -15.90 9.50 -11.42
CA ILE A 177 -15.12 10.59 -12.04
C ILE A 177 -15.85 11.14 -13.27
N ALA A 178 -16.41 10.27 -14.10
CA ALA A 178 -17.14 10.66 -15.31
C ALA A 178 -18.41 11.47 -15.02
N ASP A 179 -19.02 11.25 -13.85
CA ASP A 179 -20.22 11.96 -13.38
C ASP A 179 -19.91 13.35 -12.77
N VAL A 180 -18.64 13.73 -12.58
CA VAL A 180 -18.27 15.06 -12.06
C VAL A 180 -18.30 16.10 -13.19
N GLU A 181 -19.31 16.98 -13.16
CA GLU A 181 -19.48 18.04 -14.16
C GLU A 181 -18.44 19.18 -14.05
N GLU A 182 -18.04 19.53 -12.83
CA GLU A 182 -17.01 20.54 -12.54
C GLU A 182 -16.12 20.08 -11.38
N TRP A 183 -14.81 20.08 -11.58
CA TRP A 183 -13.82 19.82 -10.53
C TRP A 183 -13.52 21.12 -9.78
N PRO A 184 -13.38 21.08 -8.44
CA PRO A 184 -13.07 22.25 -7.61
C PRO A 184 -11.73 22.91 -7.94
#